data_AF-A0AAN2BJV8-F1
#
_entry.id   AF-A0AAN2BJV8-F1
#
_cell.length_a   1.000
_cell.length_b   1.000
_cell.length_c   1.000
_cell.angle_alpha   90.00
_cell.angle_beta   90.00
_cell.angle_gamma   90.00
#
_symmetry.space_group_name_H-M   'P 1'
#
loop_
_entity.id
_entity.type
_entity.pdbx_description
1 polymer ?
#
loop_
_entity_poly.entity_id
_entity_poly.type
_entity_poly.pdbx_seq_one_letter_code
_entity_poly.pdbx_strand_id
1 'polypeptide(L)' 'MKKEFIQQRIAVFAGTTIDPNADSEVIEMLKRKFNIHLPQRPTLDEALKACISDHEIINLISDYREISQ' A
#
# COMPACT_ATOMS: atom_id res chain seq x y z
N MET A 1 -3.28 -15.24 -9.80
CA MET A 1 -2.26 -15.89 -8.92
C MET A 1 -1.36 -14.90 -8.16
N LYS A 2 -0.43 -14.14 -8.77
CA LYS A 2 0.41 -13.20 -7.98
C LYS A 2 -0.39 -12.04 -7.35
N LYS A 3 -1.30 -11.43 -8.11
CA LYS A 3 -2.10 -10.27 -7.66
C LYS A 3 -3.01 -10.60 -6.47
N GLU A 4 -3.77 -11.69 -6.56
CA GLU A 4 -4.67 -12.14 -5.47
C GLU A 4 -3.88 -12.51 -4.21
N PHE A 5 -2.70 -13.09 -4.36
CA PHE A 5 -1.82 -13.40 -3.23
C PHE A 5 -1.34 -12.13 -2.52
N ILE A 6 -0.91 -11.12 -3.28
CA ILE A 6 -0.51 -9.82 -2.73
C ILE A 6 -1.71 -9.14 -2.06
N GLN A 7 -2.88 -9.17 -2.68
CA GLN A 7 -4.11 -8.61 -2.09
C GLN A 7 -4.47 -9.29 -0.76
N GLN A 8 -4.40 -10.61 -0.69
CA GLN A 8 -4.62 -11.35 0.55
C GLN A 8 -3.61 -10.97 1.62
N ARG A 9 -2.32 -10.83 1.26
CA ARG A 9 -1.29 -10.36 2.19
C ARG A 9 -1.59 -8.96 2.72
N ILE A 10 -1.93 -8.03 1.82
CA ILE A 10 -2.31 -6.66 2.20
C ILE A 10 -3.51 -6.68 3.14
N ALA A 11 -4.54 -7.48 2.86
CA ALA A 11 -5.72 -7.61 3.72
C ALA A 11 -5.38 -8.18 5.11
N VAL A 12 -4.48 -9.16 5.18
CA VAL A 12 -3.97 -9.71 6.45
C VAL A 12 -3.22 -8.64 7.25
N PHE A 13 -2.35 -7.87 6.59
CA PHE A 13 -1.61 -6.76 7.22
C PHE A 13 -2.54 -5.64 7.71
N ALA A 14 -3.50 -5.24 6.87
CA ALA A 14 -4.49 -4.23 7.21
C ALA A 14 -5.45 -4.71 8.31
N GLY A 15 -5.67 -6.03 8.42
CA GLY A 15 -6.68 -6.63 9.28
C GLY A 15 -8.11 -6.45 8.77
N THR A 16 -8.26 -5.96 7.54
CA THR A 16 -9.54 -5.76 6.84
C THR A 16 -9.28 -5.80 5.34
N THR A 17 -10.32 -6.05 4.56
CA THR A 17 -10.26 -5.91 3.11
C THR A 17 -10.16 -4.42 2.78
N ILE A 18 -9.13 -4.05 2.01
CA ILE A 18 -8.97 -2.72 1.43
C ILE A 18 -8.75 -2.84 -0.07
N ASP A 19 -9.04 -1.78 -0.82
CA ASP A 19 -8.62 -1.66 -2.21
C ASP A 19 -7.22 -1.00 -2.29
N PRO A 20 -6.16 -1.73 -2.69
CA PRO A 20 -4.83 -1.15 -2.78
C PRO A 20 -4.71 -0.12 -3.93
N ASN A 21 -5.64 -0.07 -4.88
CA ASN A 21 -5.68 0.96 -5.93
C ASN A 21 -6.41 2.24 -5.48
N ALA A 22 -7.15 2.21 -4.37
CA ALA A 22 -7.80 3.38 -3.81
C ALA A 22 -6.83 4.15 -2.91
N ASP A 23 -6.33 5.28 -3.39
CA ASP A 23 -5.33 6.09 -2.68
C ASP A 23 -5.77 6.48 -1.26
N SER A 24 -7.03 6.85 -1.09
CA SER A 24 -7.60 7.21 0.20
C SER A 24 -7.59 6.05 1.20
N GLU A 25 -7.94 4.85 0.75
CA GLU A 25 -7.95 3.65 1.62
C GLU A 25 -6.53 3.27 2.05
N VAL A 26 -5.58 3.31 1.10
CA VAL A 26 -4.18 3.02 1.38
C VAL A 26 -3.61 4.02 2.39
N ILE A 27 -3.81 5.32 2.18
CA ILE A 27 -3.30 6.37 3.06
C ILE A 27 -3.91 6.24 4.47
N GLU A 28 -5.23 6.01 4.56
CA GLU A 28 -5.91 5.87 5.85
C GLU A 28 -5.44 4.62 6.59
N MET A 29 -5.29 3.49 5.88
CA MET A 29 -4.79 2.25 6.43
C MET A 29 -3.35 2.39 6.95
N LEU A 30 -2.44 2.96 6.15
CA LEU A 30 -1.04 3.18 6.54
C LEU A 30 -0.96 4.08 7.79
N LYS A 31 -1.76 5.15 7.83
CA LYS A 31 -1.79 6.07 8.96
C LYS A 31 -2.40 5.44 10.21
N ARG A 32 -3.56 4.81 10.12
CA ARG A 32 -4.29 4.30 11.29
C ARG A 32 -3.69 3.02 11.86
N LYS A 33 -3.28 2.10 10.98
CA LYS A 33 -2.83 0.75 11.39
C LYS A 33 -1.33 0.71 11.67
N PHE A 34 -0.54 1.38 10.83
CA PHE A 34 0.93 1.33 10.90
C PHE A 34 1.55 2.61 11.45
N ASN A 35 0.75 3.66 11.68
CA ASN A 35 1.24 4.99 12.06
C ASN A 35 2.25 5.57 11.06
N ILE A 36 2.18 5.11 9.81
CA ILE A 36 3.06 5.54 8.72
C ILE A 36 2.49 6.82 8.12
N HIS A 37 3.33 7.84 8.07
CA HIS A 37 3.00 9.12 7.45
C HIS A 37 3.80 9.24 6.15
N LEU A 38 3.11 9.17 5.02
CA LEU A 38 3.74 9.32 3.73
C LEU A 38 4.19 10.77 3.50
N PRO A 39 5.34 10.98 2.81
CA PRO A 39 5.77 12.31 2.44
C PRO A 39 4.79 12.94 1.44
N GLN A 40 4.65 14.27 1.47
CA GLN A 40 3.90 14.97 0.43
C GLN A 40 4.60 14.79 -0.92
N ARG A 41 3.89 14.18 -1.86
CA ARG A 41 4.32 13.97 -3.25
C ARG A 41 3.14 14.22 -4.21
N PRO A 42 3.42 14.51 -5.49
CA PRO A 42 2.39 14.67 -6.52
C PRO A 42 1.44 13.48 -6.67
N THR A 43 1.94 12.26 -6.47
CA THR A 43 1.15 11.02 -6.55
C THR A 43 1.44 10.11 -5.36
N LEU A 44 0.48 9.22 -5.04
CA LEU A 44 0.69 8.22 -4.00
C LEU A 44 1.83 7.27 -4.37
N ASP A 45 1.98 6.89 -5.64
CA ASP A 45 3.04 5.97 -6.08
C ASP A 45 4.44 6.55 -5.83
N GLU A 46 4.65 7.85 -6.06
CA GLU A 46 5.90 8.51 -5.70
C GLU A 46 6.12 8.55 -4.19
N ALA A 47 5.07 8.75 -3.41
CA ALA A 47 5.15 8.72 -1.95
C ALA A 47 5.50 7.32 -1.42
N LEU A 48 4.90 6.27 -1.98
CA LEU A 48 5.19 4.88 -1.66
C LEU A 48 6.63 4.53 -2.04
N LYS A 49 7.08 4.90 -3.24
CA LYS A 49 8.48 4.69 -3.70
C LYS A 49 9.51 5.38 -2.81
N ALA A 50 9.17 6.52 -2.22
CA ALA A 50 10.06 7.22 -1.29
C ALA A 50 10.23 6.50 0.07
N CYS A 51 9.29 5.62 0.45
CA CYS A 51 9.29 4.89 1.74
C CYS A 51 9.36 3.37 1.57
N ILE A 52 9.64 2.90 0.36
CA ILE A 52 9.53 1.48 -0.03
C ILE A 52 10.53 0.57 0.69
N SER A 53 11.69 1.11 1.09
CA SER A 53 12.72 0.39 1.84
C SER A 53 12.34 0.14 3.30
N ASP A 54 11.38 0.90 3.84
CA ASP A 54 11.20 0.99 5.29
C ASP A 54 10.12 0.04 5.79
N HIS A 55 9.18 -0.35 4.92
CA HIS A 55 7.99 -1.11 5.30
C HIS A 55 7.58 -2.15 4.23
N GLU A 56 7.46 -3.42 4.64
CA GLU A 56 6.99 -4.51 3.76
C GLU A 56 5.61 -4.23 3.16
N ILE A 57 4.69 -3.63 3.93
CA ILE A 57 3.35 -3.29 3.45
C ILE A 57 3.38 -2.29 2.29
N ILE A 58 4.34 -1.36 2.28
CA ILE A 58 4.51 -0.38 1.19
C ILE A 58 5.02 -1.08 -0.07
N ASN A 59 5.98 -2.01 0.06
CA ASN A 59 6.41 -2.87 -1.05
C ASN A 59 5.22 -3.63 -1.65
N LEU A 60 4.42 -4.28 -0.81
CA LEU A 60 3.27 -5.07 -1.27
C LEU A 60 2.25 -4.21 -2.02
N ILE A 61 1.95 -3.00 -1.53
CA ILE A 61 1.02 -2.09 -2.21
C ILE A 61 1.62 -1.62 -3.54
N SER A 62 2.89 -1.25 -3.56
CA SER A 62 3.58 -0.83 -4.79
C SER A 62 3.55 -1.95 -5.84
N ASP A 63 3.93 -3.16 -5.46
CA ASP A 63 3.91 -4.35 -6.34
C ASP A 63 2.49 -4.63 -6.86
N TYR A 64 1.47 -4.51 -6.01
CA TYR A 64 0.08 -4.72 -6.43
C TYR A 64 -0.35 -3.71 -7.49
N ARG A 65 0.00 -2.43 -7.28
CA ARG A 65 -0.34 -1.34 -8.20
C ARG A 65 0.40 -1.47 -9.52
N GLU A 66 1.69 -1.80 -9.51
CA GLU A 66 2.47 -2.03 -10.73
C GLU A 66 1.95 -3.24 -11.54
N ILE A 67 1.39 -4.26 -10.90
CA ILE A 67 0.73 -5.39 -11.60
C ILE A 67 -0.67 -5.00 -12.11
N SER A 68 -1.30 -3.96 -11.55
CA SER A 68 -2.68 -3.56 -11.88
C SER A 68 -2.79 -2.48 -12.96
N GLN A 69 -1.69 -1.81 -13.33
CA GLN A 69 -1.59 -0.94 -14.50
C GLN A 69 -1.33 -1.74 -15.77
#